data_AF-A0A6N0X3I0-F1
#
_entry.id   AF-A0A6N0X3I0-F1
#
_cell.length_a   1.000
_cell.length_b   1.000
_cell.length_c   1.000
_cell.angle_alpha   90.00
_cell.angle_beta   90.00
_cell.angle_gamma   90.00
#
_symmetry.space_group_name_H-M   'P 1'
#
loop_
_entity.id
_entity.type
_entity.pdbx_description
1 polymer ?
#
loop_
_entity_poly.entity_id
_entity_poly.type
_entity_poly.pdbx_seq_one_letter_code
_entity_poly.pdbx_strand_id
1 'polypeptide(L)'
;MRKPILGKRTMGMFDRVHCEIPLPDGFTGEMQTKDFDCALSNLLIRADGRLMIEEREWEAVSPEERQNSKLRFLESRRVIARRWRDLDFHGDFHFYGSQKSDDSWHEYWARFTHGSLEFIKLVSEGAAR
;
A
#
# COMPACT_ATOMS: atom_id res chain seq x y z
N MET A 1 -0.35 -12.00 -38.98
CA MET A 1 -0.27 -12.22 -37.52
C MET A 1 0.49 -11.04 -36.89
N ARG A 2 -0.19 -10.20 -36.11
CA ARG A 2 0.45 -9.09 -35.38
C ARG A 2 0.81 -9.60 -33.98
N LYS A 3 2.09 -9.55 -33.62
CA LYS A 3 2.54 -9.84 -32.25
C LYS A 3 1.89 -8.80 -31.31
N PRO A 4 1.29 -9.19 -30.17
CA PRO A 4 0.84 -8.21 -29.21
C PRO A 4 2.09 -7.50 -28.66
N ILE A 5 2.08 -6.18 -28.81
CA ILE A 5 3.07 -5.29 -28.21
C ILE A 5 2.72 -5.35 -26.72
N LEU A 6 3.56 -6.01 -25.92
CA LEU A 6 3.46 -5.96 -24.47
C LEU A 6 3.67 -4.50 -24.08
N GLY A 7 2.58 -3.75 -24.00
CA GLY A 7 2.55 -2.39 -23.50
C GLY A 7 3.24 -2.41 -22.16
N LYS A 8 4.41 -1.79 -22.09
CA LYS A 8 5.21 -1.68 -20.87
C LYS A 8 4.32 -0.96 -19.85
N ARG A 9 3.64 -1.72 -18.98
CA ARG A 9 2.80 -1.19 -17.90
C ARG A 9 3.69 -0.23 -17.13
N THR A 10 3.45 1.06 -17.30
CA THR A 10 4.24 2.07 -16.59
C THR A 10 3.68 2.05 -15.18
N MET A 11 4.39 1.41 -14.24
CA MET A 11 3.94 1.36 -12.84
C MET A 11 3.95 2.79 -12.30
N GLY A 12 2.76 3.34 -12.08
CA GLY A 12 2.57 4.61 -11.38
C GLY A 12 2.61 4.45 -9.87
N MET A 13 2.80 5.55 -9.15
CA MET A 13 2.85 5.61 -7.69
C MET A 13 1.62 4.94 -7.03
N PHE A 14 1.83 4.27 -5.90
CA PHE A 14 0.79 3.56 -5.14
C PHE A 14 1.14 3.60 -3.65
N ASP A 15 0.14 3.41 -2.80
CA ASP A 15 0.34 3.17 -1.37
C ASP A 15 0.38 1.66 -1.11
N ARG A 16 1.13 1.21 -0.11
CA ARG A 16 1.19 -0.19 0.30
C ARG A 16 0.15 -0.46 1.38
N VAL A 17 -0.49 -1.61 1.32
CA VAL A 17 -1.48 -2.05 2.31
C VAL A 17 -0.97 -3.30 3.02
N HIS A 18 -0.96 -3.26 4.34
CA HIS A 18 -0.77 -4.41 5.21
C HIS A 18 -2.09 -4.71 5.93
N CYS A 19 -2.39 -5.99 6.16
CA CYS A 19 -3.61 -6.40 6.83
C CYS A 19 -3.27 -7.44 7.90
N GLU A 20 -3.64 -7.16 9.15
CA GLU A 20 -3.50 -8.10 10.27
C GLU A 20 -4.64 -9.11 10.32
N ILE A 21 -5.75 -8.83 9.62
CA ILE A 21 -6.91 -9.71 9.50
C ILE A 21 -6.67 -10.65 8.31
N PRO A 22 -6.89 -11.96 8.44
CA PRO A 22 -6.81 -12.88 7.31
C PRO A 22 -7.75 -12.45 6.18
N LEU A 23 -7.22 -12.39 4.96
CA LEU A 23 -8.02 -12.07 3.79
C LEU A 23 -8.99 -13.22 3.47
N PRO A 24 -10.15 -12.94 2.83
CA PRO A 24 -11.20 -13.94 2.60
C PRO A 24 -10.76 -15.21 1.84
N ASP A 25 -9.71 -15.12 1.02
CA ASP A 25 -9.13 -16.22 0.25
C ASP A 25 -7.81 -16.77 0.85
N GLY A 26 -7.38 -16.23 1.99
CA GLY A 26 -6.14 -16.60 2.67
C GLY A 26 -4.86 -16.04 2.04
N PHE A 27 -4.95 -15.11 1.08
CA PHE A 27 -3.77 -14.48 0.49
C PHE A 27 -2.94 -13.71 1.52
N THR A 28 -1.61 -13.80 1.41
CA THR A 28 -0.65 -13.16 2.34
C THR A 28 0.45 -12.36 1.64
N GLY A 29 0.29 -12.11 0.34
CA GLY A 29 1.28 -11.37 -0.45
C GLY A 29 1.25 -9.86 -0.25
N GLU A 30 2.13 -9.17 -0.96
CA GLU A 30 2.19 -7.70 -0.94
C GLU A 30 0.94 -7.09 -1.61
N MET A 31 0.33 -6.11 -0.95
CA MET A 31 -0.86 -5.42 -1.44
C MET A 31 -0.62 -3.92 -1.61
N GLN A 32 -1.38 -3.32 -2.52
CA GLN A 32 -1.28 -1.93 -2.95
C GLN A 32 -2.68 -1.32 -3.11
N THR A 33 -2.76 0.00 -3.01
CA THR A 33 -3.97 0.78 -3.34
C THR A 33 -3.59 2.08 -4.05
N LYS A 34 -4.55 2.63 -4.77
CA LYS A 34 -4.46 3.95 -5.43
C LYS A 34 -5.59 4.90 -5.03
N ASP A 35 -6.40 4.51 -4.05
CA ASP A 35 -7.61 5.26 -3.68
C ASP A 35 -7.34 6.40 -2.69
N PHE A 36 -6.09 6.56 -2.25
CA PHE A 36 -5.62 7.66 -1.42
C PHE A 36 -4.71 8.60 -2.23
N ASP A 37 -3.85 9.36 -1.56
CA ASP A 37 -2.95 10.34 -2.20
C ASP A 37 -1.84 9.69 -3.07
N CYS A 38 -1.77 8.36 -3.11
CA CYS A 38 -0.75 7.58 -3.82
C CYS A 38 0.67 7.97 -3.39
N ALA A 39 0.90 8.48 -2.18
CA ALA A 39 2.12 9.16 -1.77
C ALA A 39 3.26 8.21 -1.31
N LEU A 40 3.26 6.95 -1.75
CA LEU A 40 4.16 5.89 -1.28
C LEU A 40 4.07 5.66 0.23
N SER A 41 2.87 5.85 0.78
CA SER A 41 2.56 5.62 2.19
C SER A 41 2.41 4.13 2.47
N ASN A 42 2.60 3.76 3.74
CA ASN A 42 2.21 2.45 4.23
C ASN A 42 0.90 2.58 5.02
N LEU A 43 -0.09 1.79 4.65
CA LEU A 43 -1.36 1.63 5.34
C LEU A 43 -1.39 0.29 6.07
N LEU A 44 -2.09 0.24 7.20
CA LEU A 44 -2.28 -0.95 8.00
C LEU A 44 -3.74 -1.07 8.41
N ILE A 45 -4.42 -2.12 7.93
CA ILE A 45 -5.69 -2.58 8.48
C ILE A 45 -5.36 -3.43 9.71
N ARG A 46 -5.60 -2.89 10.90
CA ARG A 46 -5.28 -3.55 12.16
C ARG A 46 -6.33 -4.58 12.56
N ALA A 47 -5.93 -5.52 13.42
CA ALA A 47 -6.81 -6.56 13.95
C ALA A 47 -7.97 -6.00 14.80
N ASP A 48 -7.83 -4.78 15.34
CA ASP A 48 -8.91 -4.05 16.03
C ASP A 48 -9.90 -3.37 15.07
N GLY A 49 -9.71 -3.54 13.76
CA GLY A 49 -10.58 -3.00 12.73
C GLY A 49 -10.27 -1.54 12.33
N ARG A 50 -9.20 -0.93 12.81
CA ARG A 50 -8.85 0.45 12.43
C ARG A 50 -7.91 0.50 11.23
N LEU A 51 -8.06 1.55 10.41
CA LEU A 51 -7.13 1.86 9.32
C LEU A 51 -6.07 2.86 9.80
N MET A 52 -4.82 2.45 9.78
CA MET A 52 -3.69 3.29 10.19
C MET A 52 -2.85 3.69 8.98
N ILE A 53 -2.23 4.87 9.06
CA ILE A 53 -1.17 5.30 8.14
C ILE A 53 0.16 5.44 8.88
N GLU A 54 1.25 4.99 8.26
CA GLU A 54 2.60 5.20 8.79
C GLU A 54 3.02 6.66 8.54
N GLU A 55 3.17 7.42 9.62
CA GLU A 55 3.81 8.71 9.57
C GLU A 55 5.32 8.56 9.78
N ARG A 56 6.08 9.28 8.96
CA ARG A 56 7.54 9.31 9.03
C ARG A 56 7.99 10.72 9.31
N GLU A 57 8.77 10.87 10.38
CA GLU A 57 9.49 12.10 10.66
C GLU A 57 10.86 12.03 10.00
N TRP A 58 11.22 13.11 9.31
CA TRP A 58 12.44 13.19 8.53
C TRP A 58 13.31 14.32 9.05
N GLU A 59 14.61 14.07 9.13
CA GLU A 59 15.58 15.14 9.32
C GLU A 59 16.50 15.26 8.12
N ALA A 60 17.01 16.47 7.91
CA ALA A 60 18.05 16.72 6.93
C ALA A 60 19.36 16.12 7.43
N VAL A 61 20.03 15.35 6.59
CA VAL A 61 21.36 14.81 6.89
C VAL A 61 22.39 15.78 6.31
N SER A 62 23.28 16.24 7.18
CA SER A 62 24.38 17.13 6.79
C SER A 62 25.28 16.44 5.75
N PRO A 63 25.88 17.16 4.78
CA PRO A 63 26.79 16.54 3.81
C PRO A 63 27.94 15.74 4.44
N GLU A 64 28.39 16.12 5.64
CA GLU A 64 29.50 15.51 6.38
C GLU A 64 29.13 14.13 6.93
N GLU A 65 27.88 13.94 7.33
CA GLU A 65 27.36 12.67 7.88
C GLU A 65 26.93 11.67 6.79
N ARG A 66 26.90 12.09 5.52
CA ARG A 66 26.51 11.22 4.39
C ARG A 66 27.59 10.18 4.17
N GLN A 67 27.24 8.92 4.42
CA GLN A 67 28.16 7.79 4.39
C GLN A 67 28.66 7.50 2.96
N ASN A 68 27.83 7.76 1.95
CA ASN A 68 28.20 7.52 0.57
C ASN A 68 28.50 8.81 -0.18
N SER A 69 29.79 9.08 -0.39
CA SER A 69 30.26 10.26 -1.12
C SER A 69 29.72 10.35 -2.56
N LYS A 70 29.38 9.22 -3.20
CA LYS A 70 28.87 9.17 -4.57
C LYS A 70 27.34 9.32 -4.68
N LEU A 71 26.60 9.13 -3.58
CA LEU A 71 25.14 9.27 -3.50
C LEU A 71 24.72 10.42 -2.57
N ARG A 72 25.61 11.39 -2.33
CA ARG A 72 25.38 12.51 -1.41
C ARG A 72 24.05 13.24 -1.64
N PHE A 73 23.50 13.29 -2.84
CA PHE A 73 22.22 13.96 -3.09
C PHE A 73 21.01 13.10 -2.67
N LEU A 74 21.11 11.77 -2.74
CA LEU A 74 20.06 10.84 -2.30
C LEU A 74 20.00 10.72 -0.77
N GLU A 75 21.13 10.77 -0.08
CA GLU A 75 21.22 10.64 1.38
C GLU A 75 20.95 11.97 2.13
N SER A 76 20.23 12.91 1.52
CA SER A 76 19.99 14.23 2.09
C SER A 76 18.93 14.26 3.21
N ARG A 77 18.18 13.17 3.39
CA ARG A 77 17.20 13.00 4.45
C ARG A 77 17.24 11.57 5.00
N ARG A 78 16.99 11.42 6.31
CA ARG A 78 16.77 10.11 6.94
C ARG A 78 15.51 10.14 7.80
N VAL A 79 14.86 8.98 7.93
CA VAL A 79 13.74 8.82 8.86
C VAL A 79 14.31 8.73 10.27
N ILE A 80 13.82 9.56 11.18
CA ILE A 80 14.22 9.53 12.60
C ILE A 80 13.15 8.91 13.50
N ALA A 81 11.89 8.98 13.09
CA ALA A 81 10.80 8.37 13.81
C ALA A 81 9.76 7.80 12.84
N ARG A 82 9.15 6.70 13.29
CA ARG A 82 8.01 6.05 12.64
C ARG A 82 6.91 5.91 13.66
N ARG A 83 5.69 6.28 13.29
CA ARG A 83 4.51 6.09 14.13
C ARG A 83 3.30 5.74 13.29
N TRP A 84 2.39 4.97 13.86
CA TRP A 84 1.10 4.71 13.27
C TRP A 84 0.11 5.76 13.74
N ARG A 85 -0.52 6.47 12.80
CA ARG A 85 -1.62 7.38 13.09
C ARG A 85 -2.93 6.75 12.61
N ASP A 86 -3.93 6.82 13.47
CA ASP A 86 -5.30 6.43 13.12
C ASP A 86 -5.87 7.42 12.11
N LEU A 87 -6.42 6.91 11.01
CA LEU A 87 -7.08 7.74 10.01
C LEU A 87 -8.53 8.07 10.38
N ASP A 88 -9.15 7.37 11.33
CA ASP A 88 -10.59 7.43 11.59
C ASP A 88 -11.40 7.33 10.28
N PHE A 89 -10.95 6.42 9.40
CA PHE A 89 -11.44 6.36 8.02
C PHE A 89 -12.89 5.88 7.96
N HIS A 90 -13.69 6.54 7.14
CA HIS A 90 -15.07 6.15 6.83
C HIS A 90 -15.25 6.14 5.32
N GLY A 91 -15.69 5.01 4.78
CA GLY A 91 -15.89 4.83 3.35
C GLY A 91 -15.39 3.48 2.86
N ASP A 92 -15.22 3.39 1.55
CA ASP A 92 -14.61 2.23 0.92
C ASP A 92 -13.23 2.57 0.40
N PHE A 93 -12.36 1.57 0.35
CA PHE A 93 -11.26 1.61 -0.58
C PHE A 93 -10.98 0.23 -1.17
N HIS A 94 -10.39 0.28 -2.35
CA HIS A 94 -9.96 -0.84 -3.13
C HIS A 94 -8.48 -1.13 -2.90
N PHE A 95 -8.12 -2.39 -2.78
CA PHE A 95 -6.71 -2.79 -2.74
C PHE A 95 -6.49 -4.14 -3.41
N TYR A 96 -5.29 -4.34 -3.91
CA TYR A 96 -4.95 -5.47 -4.76
C TYR A 96 -3.49 -5.89 -4.60
N GLY A 97 -3.20 -7.12 -4.96
CA GLY A 97 -1.84 -7.68 -4.97
C GLY A 97 -1.74 -8.79 -6.01
N SER A 98 -0.50 -9.17 -6.34
CA SER A 98 -0.27 -10.37 -7.12
C SER A 98 0.68 -11.33 -6.41
N GLN A 99 0.38 -12.61 -6.51
CA GLN A 99 1.21 -13.67 -5.97
C GLN A 99 2.42 -13.86 -6.90
N LYS A 100 3.63 -13.68 -6.36
CA LYS A 100 4.87 -13.73 -7.18
C LYS A 100 5.14 -15.10 -7.82
N SER A 101 4.59 -16.19 -7.28
CA SER A 101 4.84 -17.55 -7.77
C SER A 101 4.07 -17.92 -9.03
N ASP A 102 2.85 -17.41 -9.21
CA ASP A 102 1.96 -17.77 -10.32
C ASP A 102 1.29 -16.57 -11.00
N ASP A 103 1.64 -15.35 -10.59
CA ASP A 103 1.06 -14.08 -11.07
C ASP A 103 -0.47 -14.01 -10.89
N SER A 104 -1.02 -14.79 -9.95
CA SER A 104 -2.46 -14.72 -9.64
C SER A 104 -2.79 -13.36 -9.04
N TRP A 105 -3.89 -12.78 -9.55
CA TRP A 105 -4.36 -11.47 -9.16
C TRP A 105 -5.37 -11.59 -8.01
N HIS A 106 -5.14 -10.81 -6.96
CA HIS A 106 -5.99 -10.77 -5.77
C HIS A 106 -6.46 -9.34 -5.55
N GLU A 107 -7.76 -9.16 -5.36
CA GLU A 107 -8.39 -7.86 -5.37
C GLU A 107 -9.52 -7.80 -4.34
N TYR A 108 -9.64 -6.69 -3.62
CA TYR A 108 -10.53 -6.58 -2.48
C TYR A 108 -11.21 -5.22 -2.36
N TRP A 109 -12.42 -5.23 -1.82
CA TRP A 109 -13.09 -4.07 -1.25
C TRP A 109 -13.06 -4.13 0.28
N ALA A 110 -12.55 -3.10 0.93
CA ALA A 110 -12.77 -2.88 2.36
C ALA A 110 -13.77 -1.76 2.59
N ARG A 111 -14.75 -1.99 3.47
CA ARG A 111 -15.70 -0.99 3.97
C ARG A 111 -15.34 -0.64 5.40
N PHE A 112 -15.24 0.65 5.68
CA PHE A 112 -15.15 1.19 7.03
C PHE A 112 -16.35 2.09 7.32
N THR A 113 -16.96 1.88 8.48
CA THR A 113 -18.11 2.63 8.96
C THR A 113 -17.82 3.11 10.38
N HIS A 114 -17.88 4.42 10.60
CA HIS A 114 -17.51 5.09 11.86
C HIS A 114 -16.09 4.71 12.35
N GLY A 115 -15.08 4.83 11.48
CA GLY A 115 -13.68 4.55 11.82
C GLY A 115 -13.31 3.06 11.95
N SER A 116 -14.29 2.16 11.78
CA SER A 116 -14.13 0.73 12.04
C SER A 116 -14.43 -0.11 10.80
N LEU A 117 -13.60 -1.13 10.56
CA LEU A 117 -13.77 -2.08 9.48
C LEU A 117 -15.07 -2.86 9.67
N GLU A 118 -15.91 -2.86 8.64
CA GLU A 118 -17.16 -3.61 8.58
C GLU A 118 -16.97 -4.93 7.84
N PHE A 119 -16.31 -4.90 6.67
CA PHE A 119 -15.97 -6.10 5.91
C PHE A 119 -14.78 -5.90 4.98
N ILE A 120 -14.16 -7.03 4.61
CA ILE A 120 -13.29 -7.17 3.44
C ILE A 120 -13.93 -8.21 2.52
N LYS A 121 -14.11 -7.89 1.24
CA LYS A 121 -14.67 -8.80 0.23
C LYS A 121 -13.68 -8.99 -0.90
N LEU A 122 -13.47 -10.24 -1.28
CA LEU A 122 -12.77 -10.57 -2.52
C LEU A 122 -13.59 -10.08 -3.72
N VAL A 123 -12.94 -9.38 -4.64
CA VAL A 123 -13.49 -9.01 -5.94
C VAL A 123 -13.29 -10.19 -6.87
N SER A 124 -14.34 -11.00 -7.05
CA SER A 124 -14.32 -12.05 -8.07
C SER A 124 -14.34 -11.42 -9.47
N GLU A 125 -13.51 -11.92 -10.39
CA GLU A 125 -13.66 -11.65 -11.83
C GLU A 125 -15.10 -12.00 -12.25
N GLY A 126 -15.94 -10.96 -12.43
CA GLY A 126 -17.36 -11.12 -12.78
C GLY A 126 -18.34 -10.25 -11.99
N ALA A 127 -17.91 -9.56 -10.93
CA ALA A 127 -18.75 -8.61 -10.21
C ALA A 127 -18.59 -7.16 -10.73
N ALA A 128 -18.66 -6.98 -12.06
CA ALA A 128 -19.05 -5.68 -12.60
C ALA A 128 -20.56 -5.54 -12.38
N ARG A 129 -20.98 -4.61 -11.52
CA ARG A 129 -22.33 -4.08 -11.49
C ARG A 129 -22.26 -2.57 -11.38
#